data_AF-A0A3B5YTV7-F1
#
_entry.id   AF-A0A3B5YTV7-F1
#
_cell.length_a   1.000
_cell.length_b   1.000
_cell.length_c   1.000
_cell.angle_alpha   90.00
_cell.angle_beta   90.00
_cell.angle_gamma   90.00
#
_symmetry.space_group_name_H-M   'P 1'
#
loop_
_entity.id
_entity.type
_entity.pdbx_description
1 polymer ?
#
loop_
_entity_poly.entity_id
_entity_poly.type
_entity_poly.pdbx_seq_one_letter_code
_entity_poly.pdbx_strand_id
1 'polypeptide(L)'
;MLAKAVATESGAKFINIEMSRIMSKWLGDGEKYVKAIFSLASKASPCVIFIDEVESMLGTRESRVEHEIKRRMKNEFMVHWDGLRTKDKERVLVLGATNRPFDLDEAVIRRFSHRLMVNLPDASSRERILEQILFKEELAPDVDLKLLANTTDGFSGSGLKELCMTAALRRIPELLEREKEEACLAKDEGRPEPALLGNDAIPPLSMKHLTSARDQGGASFSSESNTMSALIQWNNLYGDGGSKRKKNLSYFM
;
A
#
# COMPACT_ATOMS: atom_id res chain seq x y z
N MET A 1 3.08 3.03 2.23
CA MET A 1 3.67 4.39 2.43
C MET A 1 3.80 4.80 3.91
N LEU A 2 2.89 4.37 4.80
CA LEU A 2 2.93 4.72 6.23
C LEU A 2 4.26 4.35 6.94
N ALA A 3 4.72 3.11 6.81
CA ALA A 3 5.92 2.65 7.51
C ALA A 3 7.20 3.45 7.14
N LYS A 4 7.31 3.85 5.87
CA LYS A 4 8.42 4.69 5.40
C LYS A 4 8.31 6.11 5.96
N ALA A 5 7.11 6.69 6.01
CA ALA A 5 6.89 7.99 6.63
C ALA A 5 7.24 7.98 8.12
N VAL A 6 6.81 6.96 8.87
CA VAL A 6 7.16 6.77 10.29
C VAL A 6 8.67 6.75 10.49
N ALA A 7 9.42 6.03 9.64
CA ALA A 7 10.87 5.99 9.73
C ALA A 7 11.52 7.35 9.46
N THR A 8 11.05 8.07 8.43
CA THR A 8 11.56 9.41 8.10
C THR A 8 11.30 10.42 9.22
N GLU A 9 10.06 10.48 9.74
CA GLU A 9 9.68 11.42 10.81
C GLU A 9 10.37 11.12 12.14
N SER A 10 10.66 9.84 12.41
CA SER A 10 11.41 9.43 13.62
C SER A 10 12.93 9.52 13.48
N GLY A 11 13.45 9.91 12.31
CA GLY A 11 14.89 9.92 12.02
C GLY A 11 15.53 8.52 12.06
N ALA A 12 14.73 7.46 11.97
CA ALA A 12 15.20 6.08 12.05
C ALA A 12 15.60 5.54 10.66
N LYS A 13 16.57 4.61 10.64
CA LYS A 13 16.89 3.85 9.44
C LYS A 13 15.71 2.95 9.06
N PHE A 14 15.47 2.76 7.78
CA PHE A 14 14.37 1.95 7.28
C PHE A 14 14.90 0.71 6.54
N ILE A 15 14.50 -0.47 6.98
CA ILE A 15 14.81 -1.75 6.33
C ILE A 15 13.49 -2.36 5.86
N ASN A 16 13.31 -2.48 4.54
CA ASN A 16 12.17 -3.17 3.94
C ASN A 16 12.51 -4.62 3.65
N ILE A 17 11.70 -5.55 4.15
CA ILE A 17 11.84 -6.99 3.93
C ILE A 17 10.74 -7.42 2.95
N GLU A 18 11.16 -7.84 1.75
CA GLU A 18 10.28 -8.45 0.75
C GLU A 18 10.48 -9.97 0.76
N MET A 19 9.49 -10.71 1.26
CA MET A 19 9.65 -12.15 1.56
C MET A 19 9.85 -13.02 0.32
N SER A 20 9.24 -12.63 -0.81
CA SER A 20 9.39 -13.25 -2.13
C SER A 20 10.86 -13.37 -2.55
N ARG A 21 11.71 -12.40 -2.17
CA ARG A 21 13.14 -12.37 -2.49
C ARG A 21 13.98 -13.31 -1.63
N ILE A 22 13.50 -13.63 -0.43
CA ILE A 22 14.22 -14.46 0.55
C ILE A 22 14.05 -15.94 0.20
N MET A 23 12.82 -16.34 -0.14
CA MET A 23 12.48 -17.74 -0.45
C MET A 23 13.10 -18.22 -1.77
N SER A 24 13.23 -17.35 -2.77
CA SER A 24 13.59 -17.72 -4.14
C SER A 24 15.09 -17.89 -4.39
N LYS A 25 15.96 -17.19 -3.65
CA LYS A 25 17.42 -17.21 -3.89
C LYS A 25 18.20 -18.17 -2.99
N TRP A 26 17.61 -18.61 -1.88
CA TRP A 26 18.35 -19.21 -0.77
C TRP A 26 17.63 -20.42 -0.18
N LEU A 27 17.45 -21.48 -0.99
CA LEU A 27 17.05 -22.81 -0.52
C LEU A 27 18.10 -23.34 0.49
N GLY A 28 17.98 -22.94 1.76
CA GLY A 28 18.83 -23.37 2.88
C GLY A 28 19.41 -22.25 3.77
N ASP A 29 19.41 -20.99 3.33
CA ASP A 29 20.09 -19.88 4.04
C ASP A 29 19.14 -18.78 4.57
N GLY A 30 17.82 -19.01 4.51
CA GLY A 30 16.82 -18.06 5.02
C GLY A 30 17.02 -17.66 6.50
N GLU A 31 17.45 -18.60 7.34
CA GLU A 31 17.78 -18.36 8.76
C GLU A 31 18.94 -17.36 8.91
N LYS A 32 20.02 -17.55 8.14
CA LYS A 32 21.18 -16.63 8.16
C LYS A 32 20.77 -15.24 7.70
N TYR A 33 19.88 -15.15 6.72
CA TYR A 33 19.38 -13.87 6.23
C TYR A 33 18.56 -13.13 7.29
N VAL A 34 17.63 -13.83 7.96
CA VAL A 34 16.87 -13.28 9.10
C VAL A 34 17.82 -12.77 10.19
N LYS A 35 18.80 -13.60 10.60
CA LYS A 35 19.82 -13.22 11.58
C LYS A 35 20.63 -11.99 11.15
N ALA A 36 21.01 -11.93 9.87
CA ALA A 36 21.75 -10.79 9.32
C ALA A 36 20.92 -9.50 9.36
N ILE A 37 19.63 -9.56 9.03
CA ILE A 37 18.74 -8.39 9.10
C ILE A 37 18.61 -7.87 10.53
N PHE A 38 18.32 -8.74 11.49
CA PHE A 38 18.19 -8.31 12.88
C PHE A 38 19.52 -7.79 13.44
N SER A 39 20.65 -8.40 13.06
CA SER A 39 21.98 -7.89 13.42
C SER A 39 22.25 -6.51 12.80
N LEU A 40 21.87 -6.30 11.54
CA LEU A 40 22.01 -5.02 10.86
C LEU A 40 21.13 -3.96 11.51
N ALA A 41 19.87 -4.27 11.79
CA ALA A 41 18.92 -3.36 12.43
C ALA A 41 19.37 -2.93 13.83
N SER A 42 19.89 -3.88 14.62
CA SER A 42 20.50 -3.63 15.93
C SER A 42 21.69 -2.66 15.82
N LYS A 43 22.62 -2.90 14.88
CA LYS A 43 23.77 -2.02 14.65
C LYS A 43 23.41 -0.65 14.07
N ALA A 44 22.32 -0.58 13.31
CA ALA A 44 21.82 0.63 12.66
C ALA A 44 20.76 1.37 13.50
N SER A 45 20.63 1.05 14.80
CA SER A 45 19.66 1.68 15.69
C SER A 45 19.88 3.20 15.79
N PRO A 46 18.81 4.04 15.76
CA PRO A 46 17.39 3.69 15.69
C PRO A 46 16.96 3.19 14.30
N CYS A 47 16.21 2.08 14.26
CA CYS A 47 15.83 1.42 13.01
C CYS A 47 14.37 0.93 13.02
N VAL A 48 13.72 1.01 11.88
CA VAL A 48 12.40 0.44 11.59
C VAL A 48 12.58 -0.70 10.59
N ILE A 49 12.20 -1.91 10.99
CA ILE A 49 12.08 -3.07 10.12
C ILE A 49 10.64 -3.12 9.63
N PHE A 50 10.41 -3.07 8.33
CA PHE A 50 9.09 -3.22 7.72
C PHE A 50 9.00 -4.54 6.97
N ILE A 51 7.90 -5.26 7.21
CA ILE A 51 7.61 -6.54 6.57
C ILE A 51 6.25 -6.40 5.90
N ASP A 52 6.25 -6.47 4.57
CA ASP A 52 5.02 -6.51 3.80
C ASP A 52 4.52 -7.95 3.68
N GLU A 53 3.20 -8.12 3.55
CA GLU A 53 2.54 -9.42 3.44
C GLU A 53 3.00 -10.42 4.50
N VAL A 54 2.95 -10.04 5.79
CA VAL A 54 3.48 -10.86 6.89
C VAL A 54 2.89 -12.28 6.93
N GLU A 55 1.68 -12.49 6.41
CA GLU A 55 1.05 -13.81 6.33
C GLU A 55 1.83 -14.80 5.44
N SER A 56 2.61 -14.31 4.47
CA SER A 56 3.40 -15.16 3.57
C SER A 56 4.52 -15.93 4.30
N MET A 57 5.02 -15.37 5.41
CA MET A 57 6.04 -15.98 6.28
C MET A 57 5.44 -16.57 7.55
N LEU A 58 4.43 -15.90 8.11
CA LEU A 58 3.92 -16.14 9.46
C LEU A 58 2.53 -16.79 9.48
N GLY A 59 2.02 -17.16 8.30
CA GLY A 59 0.73 -17.80 8.11
C GLY A 59 0.68 -19.27 8.55
N THR A 60 -0.53 -19.81 8.58
CA THR A 60 -0.85 -21.16 9.09
C THR A 60 -1.17 -22.19 8.01
N ARG A 61 -1.33 -21.78 6.74
CA ARG A 61 -1.82 -22.64 5.65
C ARG A 61 -0.77 -22.77 4.55
N GLU A 62 -0.23 -23.98 4.32
CA GLU A 62 0.50 -24.34 3.09
C GLU A 62 0.92 -25.83 3.03
N SER A 63 1.39 -26.25 1.85
CA SER A 63 1.73 -27.63 1.46
C SER A 63 2.80 -28.30 2.33
N ARG A 64 2.78 -29.64 2.44
CA ARG A 64 3.60 -30.43 3.39
C ARG A 64 5.13 -30.21 3.32
N VAL A 65 5.68 -29.85 2.16
CA VAL A 65 7.15 -29.75 1.96
C VAL A 65 7.68 -28.32 2.16
N GLU A 66 6.95 -27.30 1.70
CA GLU A 66 7.28 -25.89 1.97
C GLU A 66 7.20 -25.57 3.48
N HIS A 67 6.44 -26.38 4.21
CA HIS A 67 6.16 -26.23 5.62
C HIS A 67 7.41 -26.26 6.52
N GLU A 68 8.47 -27.01 6.19
CA GLU A 68 9.63 -27.15 7.08
C GLU A 68 10.61 -25.97 7.01
N ILE A 69 10.91 -25.49 5.79
CA ILE A 69 11.82 -24.34 5.60
C ILE A 69 11.16 -23.07 6.15
N LYS A 70 9.88 -22.85 5.81
CA LYS A 70 9.14 -21.70 6.33
C LYS A 70 9.00 -21.75 7.85
N ARG A 71 8.74 -22.92 8.43
CA ARG A 71 8.66 -23.09 9.89
C ARG A 71 9.97 -22.78 10.60
N ARG A 72 11.09 -23.27 10.07
CA ARG A 72 12.42 -22.97 10.64
C ARG A 72 12.73 -21.47 10.59
N MET A 73 12.49 -20.84 9.45
CA MET A 73 12.69 -19.40 9.31
C MET A 73 11.76 -18.57 10.19
N LYS A 74 10.49 -18.98 10.33
CA LYS A 74 9.54 -18.38 11.27
C LYS A 74 10.06 -18.48 12.69
N ASN A 75 10.55 -19.64 13.12
CA ASN A 75 11.12 -19.80 14.46
C ASN A 75 12.33 -18.88 14.67
N GLU A 76 13.25 -18.82 13.72
CA GLU A 76 14.44 -17.97 13.79
C GLU A 76 14.07 -16.48 13.86
N PHE A 77 13.09 -16.07 13.06
CA PHE A 77 12.54 -14.71 13.09
C PHE A 77 11.97 -14.35 14.47
N MET A 78 11.22 -15.27 15.07
CA MET A 78 10.59 -15.05 16.38
C MET A 78 11.62 -14.99 17.51
N VAL A 79 12.66 -15.83 17.47
CA VAL A 79 13.78 -15.80 18.42
C VAL A 79 14.52 -14.47 18.35
N HIS A 80 14.84 -14.00 17.15
CA HIS A 80 15.54 -12.73 16.98
C HIS A 80 14.70 -11.51 17.35
N TRP A 81 13.41 -11.54 17.05
CA TRP A 81 12.50 -10.47 17.46
C TRP A 81 12.39 -10.39 18.98
N ASP A 82 12.22 -11.52 19.68
CA ASP A 82 12.19 -11.54 21.14
C ASP A 82 13.53 -11.05 21.74
N GLY A 83 14.65 -11.36 21.07
CA GLY A 83 15.99 -10.89 21.44
C GLY A 83 16.23 -9.39 21.28
N LEU A 84 15.39 -8.65 20.52
CA LEU A 84 15.46 -7.19 20.48
C LEU A 84 14.96 -6.57 21.80
N ARG A 85 14.04 -7.23 22.50
CA ARG A 85 13.40 -6.71 23.72
C ARG A 85 14.29 -6.81 24.96
N THR A 86 15.34 -7.63 24.90
CA THR A 86 16.23 -7.89 26.04
C THR A 86 17.38 -6.89 26.14
N LYS A 87 17.51 -5.97 25.19
CA LYS A 87 18.65 -5.05 25.10
C LYS A 87 18.17 -3.61 25.23
N ASP A 88 18.38 -3.03 26.40
CA ASP A 88 17.88 -1.68 26.76
C ASP A 88 18.35 -0.54 25.85
N LYS A 89 19.42 -0.74 25.09
CA LYS A 89 20.00 0.28 24.18
C LYS A 89 19.51 0.16 22.74
N GLU A 90 18.87 -0.96 22.35
CA GLU A 90 18.46 -1.20 20.97
C GLU A 90 17.06 -0.64 20.73
N ARG A 91 16.98 0.47 19.98
CA ARG A 91 15.72 1.03 19.50
C ARG A 91 15.42 0.50 18.10
N VAL A 92 14.82 -0.69 18.05
CA VAL A 92 14.38 -1.33 16.79
C VAL A 92 12.87 -1.54 16.85
N LEU A 93 12.16 -0.95 15.89
CA LEU A 93 10.71 -1.11 15.74
C LEU A 93 10.42 -2.08 14.59
N VAL A 94 9.59 -3.10 14.83
CA VAL A 94 9.12 -4.01 13.79
C VAL A 94 7.69 -3.61 13.39
N LEU A 95 7.49 -3.29 12.12
CA LEU A 95 6.21 -2.97 11.51
C LEU A 95 5.84 -4.05 10.50
N GLY A 96 4.63 -4.60 10.62
CA GLY A 96 4.09 -5.59 9.68
C GLY A 96 2.85 -5.05 8.98
N ALA A 97 2.69 -5.37 7.70
CA ALA A 97 1.46 -5.14 6.94
C ALA A 97 0.88 -6.48 6.45
N THR A 98 -0.45 -6.61 6.45
CA THR A 98 -1.15 -7.79 5.94
C THR A 98 -2.55 -7.43 5.46
N ASN A 99 -2.99 -8.08 4.39
CA ASN A 99 -4.38 -8.04 3.92
C ASN A 99 -5.18 -9.26 4.39
N ARG A 100 -4.52 -10.24 5.02
CA ARG A 100 -5.11 -11.53 5.45
C ARG A 100 -4.74 -11.83 6.90
N PRO A 101 -5.20 -11.00 7.85
CA PRO A 101 -4.83 -11.17 9.26
C PRO A 101 -5.39 -12.46 9.89
N PHE A 102 -6.38 -13.10 9.24
CA PHE A 102 -6.93 -14.40 9.63
C PHE A 102 -6.02 -15.58 9.32
N ASP A 103 -5.05 -15.42 8.40
CA ASP A 103 -4.10 -16.48 8.07
C ASP A 103 -2.93 -16.53 9.08
N LEU A 104 -2.73 -15.47 9.87
CA LEU A 104 -1.66 -15.36 10.86
C LEU A 104 -1.87 -16.27 12.06
N ASP A 105 -0.77 -16.89 12.51
CA ASP A 105 -0.74 -17.69 13.73
C ASP A 105 -0.93 -16.83 14.99
N GLU A 106 -1.62 -17.36 15.99
CA GLU A 106 -1.85 -16.70 17.28
C GLU A 106 -0.55 -16.27 17.97
N ALA A 107 0.51 -17.07 17.84
CA ALA A 107 1.83 -16.74 18.41
C ALA A 107 2.42 -15.43 17.85
N VAL A 108 2.09 -15.13 16.59
CA VAL A 108 2.54 -13.93 15.86
C VAL A 108 1.64 -12.75 16.21
N ILE A 109 0.32 -12.96 16.24
CA ILE A 109 -0.66 -11.95 16.65
C ILE A 109 -0.33 -11.40 18.04
N ARG A 110 0.08 -12.26 18.98
CA ARG A 110 0.48 -11.87 20.34
C ARG A 110 1.73 -10.97 20.39
N ARG A 111 2.65 -11.08 19.41
CA ARG A 111 3.89 -10.27 19.37
C ARG A 111 3.69 -8.91 18.73
N PHE A 112 2.78 -8.80 17.77
CA PHE A 112 2.30 -7.51 17.28
C PHE A 112 1.35 -6.89 18.32
N SER A 113 1.89 -6.29 19.38
CA SER A 113 1.10 -5.75 20.50
C SER A 113 0.14 -4.65 20.08
N HIS A 114 0.57 -3.78 19.15
CA HIS A 114 -0.24 -2.73 18.55
C HIS A 114 -0.68 -3.14 17.15
N ARG A 115 -1.99 -3.12 16.91
CA ARG A 115 -2.61 -3.56 15.65
C ARG A 115 -3.61 -2.50 15.23
N LEU A 116 -3.34 -1.84 14.11
CA LEU A 116 -4.14 -0.74 13.58
C LEU A 116 -4.80 -1.20 12.28
N MET A 117 -6.13 -1.16 12.22
CA MET A 117 -6.85 -1.35 10.97
C MET A 117 -6.79 -0.06 10.15
N VAL A 118 -6.25 -0.17 8.94
CA VAL A 118 -6.26 0.92 7.97
C VAL A 118 -7.49 0.72 7.09
N ASN A 119 -8.51 1.56 7.32
CA ASN A 119 -9.74 1.54 6.54
C ASN A 119 -9.59 2.26 5.20
N LEU A 120 -10.58 2.06 4.32
CA LEU A 120 -10.72 2.88 3.12
C LEU A 120 -10.89 4.37 3.52
N PRO A 121 -10.36 5.30 2.71
CA PRO A 121 -10.45 6.73 2.99
C PRO A 121 -11.91 7.22 2.91
N ASP A 122 -12.29 8.09 3.84
CA ASP A 122 -13.55 8.85 3.78
C ASP A 122 -13.49 9.92 2.69
N ALA A 123 -14.63 10.56 2.38
CA ALA A 123 -14.69 11.58 1.32
C ALA A 123 -13.67 12.70 1.54
N SER A 124 -13.49 13.17 2.78
CA SER A 124 -12.53 14.23 3.10
C SER A 124 -11.07 13.80 2.90
N SER A 125 -10.73 12.55 3.21
CA SER A 125 -9.40 12.00 2.95
C SER A 125 -9.18 11.75 1.46
N ARG A 126 -10.21 11.30 0.72
CA ARG A 126 -10.12 11.12 -0.74
C ARG A 126 -9.85 12.43 -1.46
N GLU A 127 -10.50 13.52 -1.06
CA GLU A 127 -10.23 14.88 -1.58
C GLU A 127 -8.76 15.25 -1.39
N ARG A 128 -8.23 15.12 -0.17
CA ARG A 128 -6.80 15.39 0.12
C ARG A 128 -5.86 14.48 -0.67
N ILE A 129 -6.20 13.21 -0.85
CA ILE A 129 -5.40 12.28 -1.66
C ILE A 129 -5.38 12.74 -3.12
N LEU A 130 -6.52 13.14 -3.67
CA LEU A 130 -6.63 13.66 -5.04
C LEU A 130 -5.81 14.95 -5.21
N GLU A 131 -5.90 15.88 -4.28
CA GLU A 131 -5.07 17.11 -4.26
C GLU A 131 -3.58 16.78 -4.30
N GLN A 132 -3.12 15.80 -3.51
CA GLN A 132 -1.72 15.40 -3.48
C GLN A 132 -1.27 14.68 -4.76
N ILE A 133 -2.13 13.83 -5.34
CA ILE A 133 -1.84 13.13 -6.59
C ILE A 133 -1.74 14.13 -7.75
N LEU A 134 -2.64 15.10 -7.80
CA LEU A 134 -2.77 16.08 -8.88
C LEU A 134 -1.98 17.37 -8.63
N PHE A 135 -1.22 17.47 -7.53
CA PHE A 135 -0.51 18.68 -7.12
C PHE A 135 0.40 19.29 -8.20
N LYS A 136 0.94 18.45 -9.10
CA LYS A 136 1.82 18.88 -10.21
C LYS A 136 1.14 18.90 -11.57
N GLU A 137 -0.14 18.56 -11.65
CA GLU A 137 -0.89 18.54 -12.90
C GLU A 137 -1.56 19.88 -13.15
N GLU A 138 -1.63 20.28 -14.41
CA GLU A 138 -2.45 21.42 -14.83
C GLU A 138 -3.91 21.00 -14.90
N LEU A 139 -4.71 21.54 -13.98
CA LEU A 139 -6.14 21.27 -13.89
C LEU A 139 -6.93 22.35 -14.62
N ALA A 140 -7.96 21.93 -15.35
CA ALA A 140 -8.88 22.86 -15.98
C ALA A 140 -9.82 23.50 -14.92
N PRO A 141 -10.39 24.69 -15.18
CA PRO A 141 -11.21 25.41 -14.20
C PRO A 141 -12.49 24.68 -13.79
N ASP A 142 -12.93 23.69 -14.56
CA ASP A 142 -14.10 22.87 -14.28
C ASP A 142 -13.84 21.78 -13.23
N VAL A 143 -12.57 21.54 -12.85
CA VAL A 143 -12.19 20.47 -11.93
C VAL A 143 -12.66 20.72 -10.49
N ASP A 144 -13.67 19.94 -10.08
CA ASP A 144 -14.14 19.87 -8.69
C ASP A 144 -13.69 18.55 -8.04
N LEU A 145 -12.60 18.64 -7.26
CA LEU A 145 -12.04 17.50 -6.53
C LEU A 145 -12.97 17.00 -5.41
N LYS A 146 -13.78 17.87 -4.84
CA LYS A 146 -14.73 17.52 -3.78
C LYS A 146 -15.88 16.71 -4.35
N LEU A 147 -16.40 17.10 -5.51
CA LEU A 147 -17.38 16.30 -6.23
C LEU A 147 -16.80 14.93 -6.61
N LEU A 148 -15.57 14.89 -7.13
CA LEU A 148 -14.91 13.64 -7.48
C LEU A 148 -14.74 12.73 -6.24
N ALA A 149 -14.30 13.27 -5.10
CA ALA A 149 -14.16 12.55 -3.85
C ALA A 149 -15.48 11.95 -3.34
N ASN A 150 -16.60 12.65 -3.51
CA ASN A 150 -17.93 12.16 -3.14
C ASN A 150 -18.42 11.03 -4.05
N THR A 151 -18.04 11.04 -5.33
CA THR A 151 -18.45 10.01 -6.30
C THR A 151 -17.50 8.82 -6.39
N THR A 152 -16.40 8.81 -5.63
CA THR A 152 -15.38 7.74 -5.61
C THR A 152 -15.43 6.93 -4.30
N ASP A 153 -16.63 6.68 -3.79
CA ASP A 153 -16.78 5.84 -2.60
C ASP A 153 -16.29 4.40 -2.84
N GLY A 154 -15.61 3.84 -1.86
CA GLY A 154 -14.95 2.53 -1.97
C GLY A 154 -13.57 2.54 -2.65
N PHE A 155 -13.10 3.66 -3.19
CA PHE A 155 -11.77 3.73 -3.80
C PHE A 155 -10.67 3.76 -2.73
N SER A 156 -9.65 2.94 -2.91
CA SER A 156 -8.40 3.04 -2.15
C SER A 156 -7.50 4.15 -2.70
N GLY A 157 -6.44 4.51 -1.98
CA GLY A 157 -5.46 5.49 -2.48
C GLY A 157 -4.79 5.07 -3.79
N SER A 158 -4.59 3.76 -4.00
CA SER A 158 -4.08 3.25 -5.30
C SER A 158 -5.13 3.35 -6.39
N GLY A 159 -6.40 3.06 -6.10
CA GLY A 159 -7.50 3.21 -7.05
C GLY A 159 -7.68 4.67 -7.49
N LEU A 160 -7.59 5.63 -6.56
CA LEU A 160 -7.61 7.05 -6.90
C LEU A 160 -6.43 7.45 -7.80
N LYS A 161 -5.23 6.94 -7.51
CA LYS A 161 -4.04 7.18 -8.35
C LYS A 161 -4.22 6.62 -9.76
N GLU A 162 -4.76 5.42 -9.88
CA GLU A 162 -5.04 4.78 -11.16
C GLU A 162 -6.11 5.54 -11.95
N LEU A 163 -7.16 6.02 -11.29
CA LEU A 163 -8.16 6.90 -11.89
C LEU A 163 -7.51 8.16 -12.46
N CYS A 164 -6.71 8.89 -11.67
CA CYS A 164 -6.01 10.08 -12.12
C CYS A 164 -5.05 9.79 -13.30
N MET A 165 -4.30 8.69 -13.24
CA MET A 165 -3.40 8.28 -14.31
C MET A 165 -4.16 7.97 -15.60
N THR A 166 -5.27 7.23 -15.51
CA THR A 166 -6.10 6.89 -16.67
C THR A 166 -6.79 8.12 -17.25
N ALA A 167 -7.15 9.10 -16.41
CA ALA A 167 -7.67 10.39 -16.84
C ALA A 167 -6.59 11.20 -17.57
N ALA A 168 -5.36 11.23 -17.05
CA ALA A 168 -4.24 11.93 -17.68
C ALA A 168 -3.91 11.35 -19.07
N LEU A 169 -3.94 10.02 -19.23
CA LEU A 169 -3.67 9.34 -20.50
C LEU A 169 -4.74 9.60 -21.58
N ARG A 170 -5.99 9.92 -21.20
CA ARG A 170 -7.06 10.24 -22.17
C ARG A 170 -6.80 11.51 -22.98
N ARG A 171 -5.92 12.39 -22.50
CA ARG A 171 -5.53 13.60 -23.22
C ARG A 171 -4.69 13.31 -24.46
N ILE A 172 -4.01 12.16 -24.50
CA ILE A 172 -3.09 11.81 -25.60
C ILE A 172 -3.87 11.60 -26.92
N PRO A 173 -4.94 10.79 -26.97
CA PRO A 173 -5.79 10.70 -28.17
C PRO A 173 -6.32 12.06 -28.66
N GLU A 174 -6.76 12.93 -27.75
CA GLU A 174 -7.31 14.26 -28.10
C GLU A 174 -6.27 15.16 -28.76
N LEU A 175 -5.01 15.08 -28.31
CA LEU A 175 -3.89 15.76 -28.96
C LEU A 175 -3.64 15.22 -30.37
N LEU A 176 -3.59 13.90 -30.51
CA LEU A 176 -3.37 13.27 -31.82
C LEU A 176 -4.51 13.59 -32.80
N GLU A 177 -5.75 13.71 -32.33
CA GLU A 177 -6.88 14.14 -33.15
C GLU A 177 -6.72 15.59 -33.59
N ARG A 178 -6.34 16.50 -32.68
CA ARG A 178 -6.06 17.91 -33.03
C ARG A 178 -4.92 18.04 -34.05
N GLU A 179 -3.82 17.32 -33.87
CA GLU A 179 -2.70 17.34 -34.84
C GLU A 179 -3.16 16.88 -36.23
N LYS A 180 -4.01 15.85 -36.30
CA LYS A 180 -4.58 15.37 -37.57
C LYS A 180 -5.50 16.38 -38.21
N GLU A 181 -6.35 17.04 -37.42
CA GLU A 181 -7.25 18.09 -37.90
C GLU A 181 -6.46 19.29 -38.46
N GLU A 182 -5.45 19.76 -37.71
CA GLU A 182 -4.57 20.85 -38.14
C GLU A 182 -3.78 20.49 -39.42
N ALA A 183 -3.30 19.25 -39.53
CA ALA A 183 -2.64 18.76 -40.73
C ALA A 183 -3.58 18.64 -41.94
N CYS A 184 -4.85 18.29 -41.71
CA CYS A 184 -5.88 18.24 -42.75
C CYS A 184 -6.20 19.65 -43.28
N LEU A 185 -6.40 20.61 -42.36
CA LEU A 185 -6.63 22.01 -42.71
C LEU A 185 -5.47 22.63 -43.47
N ALA A 186 -4.22 22.35 -43.04
CA ALA A 186 -3.04 22.83 -43.74
C ALA A 186 -2.96 22.31 -45.19
N LYS A 187 -3.34 21.04 -45.42
CA LYS A 187 -3.42 20.45 -46.77
C LYS A 187 -4.48 21.13 -47.63
N ASP A 188 -5.67 21.37 -47.08
CA ASP A 188 -6.77 22.02 -47.79
C ASP A 188 -6.44 23.48 -48.16
N GLU A 189 -5.67 24.17 -47.32
CA GLU A 189 -5.23 25.56 -47.54
C GLU A 189 -3.91 25.69 -48.33
N GLY A 190 -3.29 24.57 -48.73
CA GLY A 190 -2.02 24.56 -49.47
C GLY A 190 -0.82 25.05 -48.65
N ARG A 191 -0.89 24.99 -47.32
CA ARG A 191 0.18 25.38 -46.39
C ARG A 191 1.07 24.16 -46.04
N PRO A 192 2.33 24.37 -45.63
CA PRO A 192 3.17 23.27 -45.14
C PRO A 192 2.58 22.63 -43.88
N GLU A 193 2.84 21.34 -43.66
CA GLU A 193 2.36 20.62 -42.47
C GLU A 193 2.87 21.30 -41.19
N PRO A 194 1.98 21.53 -40.20
CA PRO A 194 2.36 22.13 -38.93
C PRO A 194 3.35 21.24 -38.17
N ALA A 195 4.21 21.86 -37.36
CA ALA A 195 5.09 21.12 -36.47
C ALA A 195 4.27 20.33 -35.44
N LEU A 196 4.75 19.15 -35.08
CA LEU A 196 4.12 18.35 -34.02
C LEU A 196 4.05 19.16 -32.72
N LEU A 197 2.94 19.01 -32.02
CA LEU A 197 2.68 19.68 -30.77
C LEU A 197 3.61 19.11 -29.69
N GLY A 198 4.35 20.00 -29.02
CA GLY A 198 5.24 19.65 -27.92
C GLY A 198 4.46 19.33 -26.63
N ASN A 199 5.19 18.99 -25.55
CA ASN A 199 4.58 18.72 -24.24
C ASN A 199 3.75 19.91 -23.70
N ASP A 200 4.11 21.14 -24.08
CA ASP A 200 3.41 22.36 -23.65
C ASP A 200 2.01 22.52 -24.27
N ALA A 201 1.69 21.71 -25.28
CA ALA A 201 0.38 21.72 -25.93
C ALA A 201 -0.63 20.75 -25.30
N ILE A 202 -0.19 19.92 -24.33
CA ILE A 202 -1.06 18.96 -23.65
C ILE A 202 -2.20 19.72 -22.98
N PRO A 203 -3.48 19.44 -23.29
CA PRO A 203 -4.59 20.16 -22.70
C PRO A 203 -4.62 19.95 -21.17
N PRO A 204 -5.16 20.91 -20.42
CA PRO A 204 -5.34 20.72 -18.99
C PRO A 204 -6.28 19.54 -18.70
N LEU A 205 -6.11 18.91 -17.55
CA LEU A 205 -6.95 17.80 -17.11
C LEU A 205 -8.33 18.32 -16.74
N SER A 206 -9.37 17.92 -17.47
CA SER A 206 -10.77 18.33 -17.26
C SER A 206 -11.59 17.34 -16.43
N MET A 207 -12.77 17.76 -15.95
CA MET A 207 -13.70 16.84 -15.27
C MET A 207 -14.22 15.73 -16.17
N LYS A 208 -14.32 15.97 -17.48
CA LYS A 208 -14.73 14.95 -18.44
C LYS A 208 -13.74 13.79 -18.46
N HIS A 209 -12.44 14.07 -18.38
CA HIS A 209 -11.41 13.03 -18.35
C HIS A 209 -11.50 12.20 -17.06
N LEU A 210 -11.69 12.87 -15.92
CA LEU A 210 -11.79 12.24 -14.60
C LEU A 210 -13.05 11.40 -14.45
N THR A 211 -14.20 11.90 -14.89
CA THR A 211 -15.47 11.16 -14.85
C THR A 211 -15.47 9.97 -15.79
N SER A 212 -14.96 10.14 -17.03
CA SER A 212 -14.79 9.01 -17.95
C SER A 212 -13.84 7.95 -17.39
N ALA A 213 -12.74 8.36 -16.73
CA ALA A 213 -11.79 7.44 -16.10
C ALA A 213 -12.42 6.64 -14.97
N ARG A 214 -13.22 7.30 -14.12
CA ARG A 214 -14.00 6.63 -13.08
C ARG A 214 -14.97 5.59 -13.65
N ASP A 215 -15.67 5.93 -14.73
CA ASP A 215 -16.70 5.04 -15.29
C ASP A 215 -16.09 3.78 -15.93
N GLN A 216 -14.84 3.85 -16.38
CA GLN A 216 -14.09 2.68 -16.84
C GLN A 216 -13.36 1.94 -15.71
N GLY A 217 -12.85 2.68 -14.71
CA GLY A 217 -12.20 2.14 -13.54
C GLY A 217 -13.19 1.89 -12.42
N GLY A 218 -13.83 0.72 -12.39
CA GLY A 218 -14.68 0.31 -11.27
C GLY A 218 -13.92 0.37 -9.93
N ALA A 219 -14.64 0.61 -8.83
CA ALA A 219 -14.05 0.63 -7.49
C ALA A 219 -13.27 -0.68 -7.23
N SER A 220 -12.01 -0.56 -6.79
CA SER A 220 -11.16 -1.73 -6.52
C SER A 220 -11.69 -2.60 -5.37
N PHE A 221 -12.59 -2.06 -4.54
CA PHE A 221 -13.24 -2.76 -3.43
C PHE A 221 -14.72 -2.35 -3.36
N SER A 222 -15.61 -3.34 -3.37
CA SER A 222 -17.01 -3.09 -2.99
C SER A 222 -17.12 -3.14 -1.46
N SER A 223 -17.78 -2.14 -0.88
CA SER A 223 -18.05 -2.06 0.57
C SER A 223 -18.88 -3.26 1.09
N GLU A 224 -19.59 -3.96 0.21
CA GLU A 224 -20.36 -5.17 0.49
C GLU A 224 -19.54 -6.48 0.41
N SER A 225 -18.24 -6.39 0.11
CA SER A 225 -17.41 -7.59 0.04
C SER A 225 -17.30 -8.28 1.40
N ASN A 226 -17.59 -9.60 1.44
CA ASN A 226 -17.43 -10.47 2.62
C ASN A 226 -16.06 -10.31 3.33
N THR A 227 -15.04 -9.90 2.58
CA THR A 227 -13.69 -9.61 3.07
C THR A 227 -13.64 -8.43 4.03
N MET A 228 -14.34 -7.32 3.74
CA MET A 228 -14.32 -6.13 4.59
C MET A 228 -15.03 -6.39 5.92
N SER A 229 -16.18 -7.06 5.88
CA SER A 229 -16.90 -7.51 7.08
C SER A 229 -16.04 -8.42 7.95
N ALA A 230 -15.29 -9.36 7.35
CA ALA A 230 -14.37 -10.22 8.07
C ALA A 230 -13.21 -9.44 8.70
N LEU A 231 -12.66 -8.44 8.01
CA LEU A 231 -11.61 -7.57 8.53
C LEU A 231 -12.10 -6.72 9.72
N ILE A 232 -13.30 -6.14 9.63
CA ILE A 232 -13.92 -5.38 10.72
C ILE A 232 -14.13 -6.28 11.94
N GLN A 233 -14.67 -7.48 11.74
CA GLN A 233 -14.88 -8.45 12.81
C GLN A 233 -13.55 -8.84 13.48
N TRP A 234 -12.50 -9.08 12.68
CA TRP A 234 -11.17 -9.38 13.20
C TRP A 234 -10.60 -8.20 14.01
N ASN A 235 -10.75 -6.97 13.51
CA ASN A 235 -10.30 -5.77 14.20
C ASN A 235 -11.04 -5.56 15.53
N ASN A 236 -12.33 -5.87 15.61
CA ASN A 236 -13.07 -5.78 16.87
C ASN A 236 -12.54 -6.78 17.94
N LEU A 237 -12.00 -7.92 17.52
CA LEU A 237 -11.45 -8.94 18.41
C LEU A 237 -9.98 -8.66 18.80
N TYR A 238 -9.18 -8.21 17.84
CA TYR A 238 -7.72 -8.12 17.98
C TYR A 238 -7.15 -6.72 17.78
N GLY A 239 -7.87 -5.76 17.19
CA GLY A 239 -7.39 -4.40 16.93
C GLY A 239 -7.20 -3.54 18.18
N ASP A 240 -6.83 -2.28 17.94
CA ASP A 240 -6.68 -1.28 18.99
C ASP A 240 -8.04 -0.96 19.64
N GLY A 241 -8.16 -1.25 20.93
CA GLY A 241 -9.44 -1.17 21.67
C GLY A 241 -10.26 -2.47 21.74
N GLY A 242 -9.79 -3.58 21.15
CA GLY A 242 -10.46 -4.88 21.23
C GLY A 242 -10.63 -5.40 22.66
N SER A 243 -11.84 -5.85 23.00
CA SER A 243 -12.34 -6.21 24.35
C SER A 243 -11.63 -7.36 25.10
N LYS A 244 -10.39 -7.75 24.76
CA LYS A 244 -9.58 -8.64 25.60
C LYS A 244 -9.05 -7.98 26.88
N ARG A 245 -9.44 -6.74 27.19
CA ARG A 245 -9.31 -6.18 28.55
C ARG A 245 -10.27 -6.79 29.59
N LYS A 246 -11.22 -7.65 29.21
CA LYS A 246 -12.13 -8.33 30.17
C LYS A 246 -12.35 -9.81 29.84
N LYS A 247 -11.33 -10.64 30.03
CA LYS A 247 -11.54 -11.98 30.61
C LYS A 247 -10.34 -12.23 31.52
N ASN A 248 -10.54 -12.00 32.81
CA ASN A 248 -9.69 -12.59 33.83
C ASN A 248 -9.68 -14.09 33.55
N LEU A 249 -8.57 -14.60 33.04
CA LEU A 249 -8.29 -16.03 33.06
C LEU A 249 -8.15 -16.37 34.55
N SER A 250 -9.24 -16.83 35.16
CA SER A 250 -9.17 -17.51 36.44
C SER A 250 -8.38 -18.80 36.20
N TYR A 251 -7.10 -18.79 36.53
CA TYR A 251 -6.38 -20.03 36.76
C TYR A 251 -7.03 -20.67 37.99
N PHE A 252 -7.70 -21.81 37.79
CA PHE A 252 -7.88 -22.75 38.87
C PHE A 252 -6.50 -23.29 39.22
N MET A 253 -6.06 -22.99 40.44
CA MET A 253 -4.88 -23.59 41.07
C MET A 253 -5.24 -24.98 41.58
#